data_AF-A0A2S7SQM4-F1
#
_entry.id   AF-A0A2S7SQM4-F1
#
_cell.length_a   1.000
_cell.length_b   1.000
_cell.length_c   1.000
_cell.angle_alpha   90.00
_cell.angle_beta   90.00
_cell.angle_gamma   90.00
#
_symmetry.space_group_name_H-M   'P 1'
#
loop_
_entity.id
_entity.type
_entity.pdbx_description
1 polymer ?
#
loop_
_entity_poly.entity_id
_entity_poly.type
_entity_poly.pdbx_seq_one_letter_code
_entity_poly.pdbx_strand_id
1 'polypeptide(L)'
;MKNFVATIILLLITYGAVAQEDKLIAAFKAGIVESLDSNYTEVQSRYFSYIVEPLRVGSSFALQVIYFKPDTIKISKSALAKALALKDDPIYRNNIEKLINGTPSQRNTGYMLITFFKDTTYYEELWRRFDGLNSVADNAAVLYPWMMKLFPRETDKVFEVVMRHREWFDVTLVPSFMLYMEHQSVVTTLYKHLNDTSFYVRDIALNTIALVDTTTRGDSAVITALNTWPTEEKKSAIVALQMRTKLRLKQLLEPYVKQPVLHEVIAEALYLSSYWEDGAYADQFCTKGEHVMYSEKKDWHLLELKVLRQQLFDN
;
A
#
# COMPACT_ATOMS: atom_id res chain seq x y z
N MET A 1 33.07 -18.44 39.06
CA MET A 1 33.59 -18.24 37.67
C MET A 1 32.53 -18.37 36.59
N LYS A 2 31.77 -19.48 36.47
CA LYS A 2 30.78 -19.65 35.38
C LYS A 2 29.72 -18.53 35.29
N ASN A 3 29.23 -18.03 36.43
CA ASN A 3 28.25 -16.94 36.44
C ASN A 3 28.83 -15.58 36.04
N PHE A 4 30.12 -15.34 36.31
CA PHE A 4 30.80 -14.07 35.98
C PHE A 4 31.08 -13.94 34.47
N VAL A 5 31.47 -15.05 33.83
CA VAL A 5 31.71 -15.12 32.38
C VAL A 5 30.39 -14.94 31.60
N ALA A 6 29.28 -15.52 32.08
CA ALA A 6 27.97 -15.33 31.47
C ALA A 6 27.48 -13.86 31.56
N THR A 7 27.70 -13.19 32.68
CA THR A 7 27.34 -11.76 32.84
C THR A 7 28.17 -10.84 31.94
N ILE A 8 29.47 -11.11 31.76
CA ILE A 8 30.33 -10.32 30.86
C ILE A 8 29.94 -10.53 29.40
N ILE A 9 29.62 -11.76 28.99
CA ILE A 9 29.15 -12.04 27.62
C ILE A 9 27.80 -11.36 27.36
N LEU A 10 26.87 -11.40 28.33
CA LEU A 10 25.58 -10.69 28.24
C LEU A 10 25.78 -9.17 28.16
N LEU A 11 26.69 -8.60 28.96
CA LEU A 11 27.08 -7.19 28.91
C LEU A 11 27.72 -6.81 27.56
N LEU A 12 28.58 -7.66 26.98
CA LEU A 12 29.22 -7.40 25.69
C LEU A 12 28.25 -7.52 24.51
N ILE A 13 27.31 -8.47 24.55
CA ILE A 13 26.25 -8.62 23.54
C ILE A 13 25.28 -7.43 23.62
N THR A 14 24.88 -7.02 24.83
CA THR A 14 24.01 -5.85 25.02
C THR A 14 24.70 -4.55 24.66
N TYR A 15 25.98 -4.35 25.02
CA TYR A 15 26.76 -3.18 24.58
C TYR A 15 26.98 -3.16 23.06
N GLY A 16 27.22 -4.31 22.44
CA GLY A 16 27.36 -4.44 20.99
C GLY A 16 26.07 -4.08 20.25
N ALA A 17 24.92 -4.50 20.77
CA ALA A 17 23.61 -4.12 20.25
C ALA A 17 23.34 -2.62 20.45
N VAL A 18 23.54 -2.07 21.66
CA VAL A 18 23.34 -0.64 21.96
C VAL A 18 24.26 0.25 21.13
N ALA A 19 25.52 -0.12 20.93
CA ALA A 19 26.45 0.62 20.09
C ALA A 19 26.06 0.60 18.60
N GLN A 20 25.37 -0.44 18.14
CA GLN A 20 24.77 -0.46 16.80
C GLN A 20 23.53 0.43 16.73
N GLU A 21 22.69 0.47 17.77
CA GLU A 21 21.54 1.37 17.86
C GLU A 21 21.96 2.84 17.84
N ASP A 22 22.95 3.22 18.64
CA ASP A 22 23.36 4.63 18.73
C ASP A 22 24.02 5.10 17.42
N LYS A 23 24.76 4.21 16.73
CA LYS A 23 25.25 4.46 15.36
C LYS A 23 24.11 4.63 14.37
N LEU A 24 23.06 3.83 14.49
CA LEU A 24 21.87 3.91 13.64
C LEU A 24 21.11 5.23 13.87
N ILE A 25 20.95 5.66 15.12
CA ILE A 25 20.37 6.97 15.47
C ILE A 25 21.24 8.12 14.96
N ALA A 26 22.57 8.04 15.11
CA ALA A 26 23.49 9.04 14.58
C ALA A 26 23.43 9.13 13.05
N ALA A 27 23.35 7.98 12.36
CA ALA A 27 23.19 7.91 10.91
C ALA A 27 21.85 8.51 10.46
N PHE A 28 20.76 8.26 11.20
CA PHE A 28 19.46 8.87 10.91
C PHE A 28 19.49 10.39 11.05
N LYS A 29 20.10 10.91 12.13
CA LYS A 29 20.32 12.35 12.32
C LYS A 29 21.14 12.95 11.18
N ALA A 30 22.22 12.28 10.77
CA ALA A 30 23.02 12.70 9.63
C ALA A 30 22.19 12.72 8.34
N GLY A 31 21.33 11.73 8.11
CA GLY A 31 20.40 11.69 6.98
C GLY A 31 19.44 12.88 6.92
N ILE A 32 18.90 13.33 8.07
CA ILE A 32 18.09 14.56 8.13
C ILE A 32 18.91 15.77 7.67
N VAL A 33 20.14 15.92 8.17
CA VAL A 33 21.00 17.05 7.80
C VAL A 33 21.39 16.99 6.32
N GLU A 34 21.78 15.82 5.82
CA GLU A 34 22.15 15.62 4.41
C GLU A 34 20.98 15.90 3.47
N SER A 35 19.75 15.57 3.88
CA SER A 35 18.55 15.84 3.07
C SER A 35 18.31 17.33 2.81
N LEU A 36 18.93 18.24 3.57
CA LEU A 36 18.83 19.69 3.35
C LEU A 36 19.69 20.19 2.18
N ASP A 37 20.59 19.37 1.63
CA ASP A 37 21.33 19.74 0.42
C ASP A 37 20.36 19.94 -0.75
N SER A 38 20.50 21.04 -1.48
CA SER A 38 19.66 21.34 -2.65
C SER A 38 19.82 20.32 -3.77
N ASN A 39 20.97 19.64 -3.85
CA ASN A 39 21.26 18.56 -4.79
C ASN A 39 20.85 17.18 -4.24
N TYR A 40 20.17 17.13 -3.09
CA TYR A 40 19.72 15.88 -2.51
C TYR A 40 18.75 15.15 -3.44
N THR A 41 19.10 13.92 -3.78
CA THR A 41 18.31 13.02 -4.62
C THR A 41 17.79 11.86 -3.79
N GLU A 42 16.69 11.26 -4.25
CA GLU A 42 16.05 10.13 -3.58
C GLU A 42 16.97 8.90 -3.43
N VAL A 43 17.97 8.77 -4.31
CA VAL A 43 19.02 7.73 -4.26
C VAL A 43 19.91 7.86 -3.01
N GLN A 44 19.99 9.05 -2.41
CA GLN A 44 20.75 9.35 -1.20
C GLN A 44 19.96 9.07 0.10
N SER A 45 18.71 8.58 0.01
CA SER A 45 17.87 8.20 1.15
C SER A 45 18.30 6.93 1.90
N ARG A 46 19.49 6.39 1.59
CA ARG A 46 20.04 5.15 2.20
C ARG A 46 20.13 5.19 3.73
N TYR A 47 20.17 6.36 4.34
CA TYR A 47 20.18 6.50 5.81
C TYR A 47 18.82 6.20 6.44
N PHE A 48 17.74 6.51 5.71
CA PHE A 48 16.38 6.20 6.15
C PHE A 48 16.08 4.73 5.93
N SER A 49 16.58 4.10 4.86
CA SER A 49 16.34 2.68 4.62
C SER A 49 16.77 1.78 5.78
N TYR A 50 17.82 2.09 6.54
CA TYR A 50 18.21 1.27 7.70
C TYR A 50 17.24 1.29 8.90
N ILE A 51 16.48 2.37 9.07
CA ILE A 51 15.47 2.48 10.16
C ILE A 51 14.06 2.20 9.62
N VAL A 52 13.84 2.38 8.32
CA VAL A 52 12.52 2.45 7.68
C VAL A 52 12.26 1.21 6.79
N GLU A 53 13.11 0.19 6.74
CA GLU A 53 12.89 -0.94 5.80
C GLU A 53 11.53 -1.64 5.99
N PRO A 54 10.79 -1.81 4.89
CA PRO A 54 11.30 -2.48 3.69
C PRO A 54 11.48 -1.50 2.51
N LEU A 55 12.73 -1.09 2.27
CA LEU A 55 13.11 -0.21 1.15
C LEU A 55 14.11 -0.89 0.19
N ARG A 56 14.23 -2.22 0.24
CA ARG A 56 15.00 -3.02 -0.71
C ARG A 56 14.15 -4.08 -1.39
N VAL A 57 13.55 -3.73 -2.53
CA VAL A 57 13.59 -4.54 -3.76
C VAL A 57 13.47 -3.56 -4.92
N GLY A 58 14.27 -3.72 -5.99
CA GLY A 58 14.37 -2.82 -7.15
C GLY A 58 13.08 -2.71 -7.97
N SER A 59 12.04 -2.11 -7.38
CA SER A 59 10.70 -1.98 -7.90
C SER A 59 10.16 -0.59 -7.56
N SER A 60 9.20 -0.11 -8.35
CA SER A 60 8.70 1.28 -8.39
C SER A 60 8.37 1.86 -7.00
N PHE A 61 8.48 3.19 -6.85
CA PHE A 61 8.18 3.98 -5.64
C PHE A 61 6.85 3.57 -4.95
N ALA A 62 5.86 3.24 -5.76
CA ALA A 62 4.62 2.53 -5.41
C ALA A 62 4.77 1.41 -4.37
N LEU A 63 5.67 0.48 -4.64
CA LEU A 63 5.89 -0.72 -3.82
C LEU A 63 6.60 -0.38 -2.52
N GLN A 64 7.56 0.55 -2.55
CA GLN A 64 8.29 1.01 -1.35
C GLN A 64 7.35 1.56 -0.27
N VAL A 65 6.28 2.22 -0.70
CA VAL A 65 5.26 2.78 0.17
C VAL A 65 4.27 1.72 0.67
N ILE A 66 3.93 0.72 -0.14
CA ILE A 66 3.08 -0.45 0.22
C ILE A 66 3.75 -1.36 1.26
N TYR A 67 5.07 -1.32 1.38
CA TYR A 67 5.79 -2.17 2.33
C TYR A 67 6.07 -1.53 3.69
N PHE A 68 5.90 -0.22 3.86
CA PHE A 68 6.25 0.45 5.11
C PHE A 68 5.26 0.17 6.26
N LYS A 69 5.48 -0.93 7.00
CA LYS A 69 4.92 -1.22 8.33
C LYS A 69 6.02 -1.06 9.40
N PRO A 70 5.84 -0.18 10.42
CA PRO A 70 6.80 -0.03 11.51
C PRO A 70 7.11 -1.35 12.24
N ASP A 71 6.15 -2.27 12.29
CA ASP A 71 6.27 -3.54 13.01
C ASP A 71 7.03 -4.62 12.21
N THR A 72 7.33 -4.38 10.92
CA THR A 72 8.10 -5.30 10.06
C THR A 72 9.60 -5.01 10.04
N ILE A 73 10.01 -3.88 10.61
CA ILE A 73 11.41 -3.50 10.70
C ILE A 73 12.08 -4.42 11.74
N LYS A 74 13.13 -5.16 11.33
CA LYS A 74 14.00 -5.94 12.25
C LYS A 74 14.91 -5.03 13.11
N ILE A 75 14.38 -3.91 13.60
CA ILE A 75 15.03 -3.09 14.62
C ILE A 75 14.53 -3.54 15.99
N SER A 76 15.40 -3.44 16.99
CA SER A 76 14.96 -3.67 18.36
C SER A 76 13.86 -2.66 18.72
N LYS A 77 12.92 -3.04 19.60
CA LYS A 77 11.93 -2.08 20.15
C LYS A 77 12.61 -0.86 20.78
N SER A 78 13.82 -1.03 21.32
CA SER A 78 14.62 0.05 21.90
C SER A 78 15.11 1.04 20.83
N ALA A 79 15.62 0.54 19.71
CA ALA A 79 16.04 1.35 18.58
C ALA A 79 14.86 2.14 17.98
N LEU A 80 13.69 1.49 17.83
CA LEU A 80 12.47 2.16 17.36
C LEU A 80 12.05 3.27 18.33
N ALA A 81 12.06 3.02 19.64
CA ALA A 81 11.73 4.02 20.65
C ALA A 81 12.71 5.21 20.63
N LYS A 82 14.02 4.95 20.51
CA LYS A 82 15.05 6.00 20.35
C LYS A 82 14.85 6.80 19.07
N ALA A 83 14.51 6.13 17.96
CA ALA A 83 14.22 6.79 16.69
C ALA A 83 12.99 7.69 16.83
N LEU A 84 11.88 7.19 17.37
CA LEU A 84 10.66 7.99 17.59
C LEU A 84 10.88 9.20 18.50
N ALA A 85 11.77 9.08 19.50
CA ALA A 85 12.15 10.21 20.37
C ALA A 85 12.85 11.36 19.63
N LEU A 86 13.33 11.13 18.40
CA LEU A 86 13.93 12.19 17.57
C LEU A 86 12.94 13.26 17.14
N LYS A 87 11.63 13.03 17.26
CA LYS A 87 10.60 14.07 17.09
C LYS A 87 10.87 15.30 17.97
N ASP A 88 11.45 15.09 19.15
CA ASP A 88 11.76 16.16 20.09
C ASP A 88 13.21 16.69 19.97
N ASP A 89 14.01 16.08 19.09
CA ASP A 89 15.40 16.46 18.88
C ASP A 89 15.49 17.79 18.08
N PRO A 90 16.40 18.72 18.46
CA PRO A 90 16.61 19.96 17.73
C PRO A 90 16.94 19.76 16.25
N ILE A 91 17.61 18.65 15.87
CA ILE A 91 17.93 18.37 14.46
C ILE A 91 16.65 18.20 13.65
N TYR A 92 15.62 17.54 14.16
CA TYR A 92 14.34 17.44 13.48
C TYR A 92 13.59 18.78 13.52
N ARG A 93 13.38 19.32 14.73
CA ARG A 93 12.57 20.54 14.93
C ARG A 93 13.08 21.75 14.16
N ASN A 94 14.40 21.92 14.06
CA ASN A 94 15.00 23.08 13.38
C ASN A 94 15.02 22.95 11.85
N ASN A 95 14.69 21.77 11.30
CA ASN A 95 14.89 21.49 9.87
C ASN A 95 13.64 20.99 9.15
N ILE A 96 12.63 20.46 9.85
CA ILE A 96 11.45 19.90 9.19
C ILE A 96 10.70 20.91 8.32
N GLU A 97 10.60 22.17 8.76
CA GLU A 97 10.00 23.25 7.95
C GLU A 97 10.78 23.53 6.67
N LYS A 98 12.11 23.45 6.70
CA LYS A 98 12.95 23.61 5.50
C LYS A 98 12.72 22.46 4.54
N LEU A 99 12.58 21.24 5.05
CA LEU A 99 12.33 20.05 4.23
C LEU A 99 10.97 20.14 3.53
N ILE A 100 9.89 20.43 4.24
CA ILE A 100 8.53 20.50 3.63
C ILE A 100 8.35 21.71 2.70
N ASN A 101 9.23 22.71 2.76
CA ASN A 101 9.24 23.87 1.86
C ASN A 101 10.35 23.81 0.80
N GLY A 102 11.12 22.72 0.77
CA GLY A 102 12.29 22.57 -0.08
C GLY A 102 12.01 22.06 -1.49
N THR A 103 13.04 21.46 -2.10
CA THR A 103 12.96 20.74 -3.37
C THR A 103 11.99 19.55 -3.29
N PRO A 104 11.55 18.98 -4.43
CA PRO A 104 10.72 17.78 -4.42
C PRO A 104 11.23 16.64 -3.53
N SER A 105 12.54 16.31 -3.59
CA SER A 105 13.15 15.28 -2.75
C SER A 105 13.12 15.63 -1.26
N GLN A 106 13.35 16.91 -0.93
CA GLN A 106 13.29 17.43 0.44
C GLN A 106 11.88 17.32 1.00
N ARG A 107 10.86 17.70 0.22
CA ARG A 107 9.46 17.60 0.63
C ARG A 107 9.06 16.16 0.91
N ASN A 108 9.45 15.22 0.04
CA ASN A 108 9.21 13.79 0.26
C ASN A 108 9.79 13.35 1.62
N THR A 109 11.06 13.68 1.86
CA THR A 109 11.74 13.34 3.12
C THR A 109 11.02 13.95 4.31
N GLY A 110 10.58 15.20 4.21
CA GLY A 110 9.80 15.87 5.24
C GLY A 110 8.47 15.14 5.53
N TYR A 111 7.71 14.78 4.49
CA TYR A 111 6.43 14.06 4.64
C TYR A 111 6.61 12.67 5.26
N MET A 112 7.64 11.95 4.83
CA MET A 112 8.04 10.68 5.43
C MET A 112 8.38 10.85 6.91
N LEU A 113 9.20 11.83 7.29
CA LEU A 113 9.60 12.07 8.68
C LEU A 113 8.41 12.44 9.57
N ILE A 114 7.54 13.35 9.11
CA ILE A 114 6.31 13.70 9.83
C ILE A 114 5.43 12.46 10.03
N THR A 115 5.31 11.61 9.01
CA THR A 115 4.55 10.36 9.09
C THR A 115 5.17 9.36 10.04
N PHE A 116 6.48 9.15 9.94
CA PHE A 116 7.24 8.25 10.79
C PHE A 116 7.10 8.63 12.27
N PHE A 117 7.23 9.92 12.57
CA PHE A 117 7.11 10.45 13.94
C PHE A 117 5.67 10.68 14.39
N LYS A 118 4.68 10.51 13.51
CA LYS A 118 3.28 10.88 13.76
C LYS A 118 3.19 12.31 14.31
N ASP A 119 3.86 13.24 13.65
CA ASP A 119 3.94 14.62 14.11
C ASP A 119 2.70 15.43 13.72
N THR A 120 1.73 15.43 14.63
CA THR A 120 0.44 16.12 14.49
C THR A 120 0.56 17.62 14.28
N THR A 121 1.69 18.24 14.65
CA THR A 121 1.92 19.69 14.50
C THR A 121 1.78 20.16 13.05
N TYR A 122 2.11 19.28 12.09
CA TYR A 122 2.10 19.60 10.67
C TYR A 122 0.86 19.09 9.92
N TYR A 123 -0.09 18.46 10.60
CA TYR A 123 -1.22 17.80 9.94
C TYR A 123 -2.09 18.77 9.13
N GLU A 124 -2.42 19.94 9.68
CA GLU A 124 -3.22 20.94 8.96
C GLU A 124 -2.49 21.45 7.71
N GLU A 125 -1.18 21.67 7.81
CA GLU A 125 -0.38 22.14 6.68
C GLU A 125 -0.24 21.07 5.59
N LEU A 126 -0.03 19.79 5.98
CA LEU A 126 -0.01 18.68 5.03
C LEU A 126 -1.37 18.49 4.37
N TRP A 127 -2.46 18.61 5.13
CA TRP A 127 -3.82 18.56 4.59
C TRP A 127 -4.07 19.68 3.58
N ARG A 128 -3.74 20.92 3.93
CA ARG A 128 -3.87 22.09 3.06
C ARG A 128 -3.11 21.91 1.74
N ARG A 129 -1.91 21.32 1.79
CA ARG A 129 -1.12 21.00 0.58
C ARG A 129 -1.74 19.89 -0.23
N PHE A 130 -2.23 18.85 0.43
CA PHE A 130 -2.82 17.70 -0.23
C PHE A 130 -4.14 18.04 -0.94
N ASP A 131 -5.04 18.77 -0.28
CA ASP A 131 -6.29 19.22 -0.90
C ASP A 131 -6.06 20.35 -1.92
N GLY A 132 -5.00 21.15 -1.73
CA GLY A 132 -4.60 22.24 -2.62
C GLY A 132 -3.64 21.85 -3.75
N LEU A 133 -3.51 20.56 -4.09
CA LEU A 133 -2.66 20.11 -5.20
C LEU A 133 -3.17 20.68 -6.53
N ASN A 134 -2.31 21.39 -7.26
CA ASN A 134 -2.66 22.02 -8.53
C ASN A 134 -1.84 21.49 -9.70
N SER A 135 -0.78 20.72 -9.45
CA SER A 135 0.05 20.10 -10.48
C SER A 135 0.73 18.81 -10.02
N VAL A 136 1.14 17.96 -10.97
CA VAL A 136 2.00 16.78 -10.72
C VAL A 136 3.31 17.19 -10.03
N ALA A 137 3.84 18.37 -10.37
CA ALA A 137 5.10 18.89 -9.83
C ALA A 137 5.03 19.21 -8.32
N ASP A 138 3.83 19.28 -7.74
CA ASP A 138 3.60 19.48 -6.31
C ASP A 138 3.80 18.20 -5.48
N ASN A 139 4.42 17.15 -6.05
CA ASN A 139 4.65 15.86 -5.41
C ASN A 139 3.36 15.13 -5.00
N ALA A 140 2.27 15.30 -5.76
CA ALA A 140 1.00 14.63 -5.51
C ALA A 140 1.21 13.12 -5.26
N ALA A 141 1.88 12.43 -6.19
CA ALA A 141 2.21 11.01 -6.15
C ALA A 141 3.04 10.55 -4.94
N VAL A 142 3.63 11.49 -4.21
CA VAL A 142 4.49 11.21 -3.05
C VAL A 142 3.78 11.55 -1.74
N LEU A 143 2.89 12.54 -1.74
CA LEU A 143 2.17 12.97 -0.54
C LEU A 143 1.02 12.03 -0.19
N TYR A 144 0.28 11.50 -1.18
CA TYR A 144 -0.93 10.70 -0.90
C TYR A 144 -0.73 9.51 0.05
N PRO A 145 0.35 8.71 0.00
CA PRO A 145 0.41 7.55 0.87
C PRO A 145 0.80 7.92 2.29
N TRP A 146 1.56 9.01 2.45
CA TRP A 146 1.81 9.61 3.74
C TRP A 146 0.49 10.10 4.35
N MET A 147 -0.38 10.72 3.55
CA MET A 147 -1.71 11.14 3.99
C MET A 147 -2.58 9.97 4.47
N MET A 148 -2.60 8.85 3.75
CA MET A 148 -3.36 7.68 4.19
C MET A 148 -2.89 7.13 5.55
N LYS A 149 -1.59 7.22 5.84
CA LYS A 149 -1.03 6.80 7.14
C LYS A 149 -1.30 7.81 8.26
N LEU A 150 -1.28 9.10 7.93
CA LEU A 150 -1.47 10.19 8.90
C LEU A 150 -2.94 10.37 9.29
N PHE A 151 -3.85 10.11 8.36
CA PHE A 151 -5.28 10.35 8.52
C PHE A 151 -6.11 9.07 8.36
N PRO A 152 -5.85 8.01 9.15
CA PRO A 152 -6.47 6.69 8.94
C PRO A 152 -7.99 6.70 9.06
N ARG A 153 -8.59 7.73 9.67
CA ARG A 153 -10.05 7.88 9.82
C ARG A 153 -10.71 8.79 8.78
N GLU A 154 -9.93 9.58 8.04
CA GLU A 154 -10.43 10.55 7.05
C GLU A 154 -10.48 9.95 5.64
N THR A 155 -10.78 8.66 5.53
CA THR A 155 -10.68 7.89 4.28
C THR A 155 -11.48 8.51 3.15
N ASP A 156 -12.68 9.02 3.43
CA ASP A 156 -13.54 9.65 2.42
C ASP A 156 -12.87 10.88 1.78
N LYS A 157 -12.33 11.79 2.61
CA LYS A 157 -11.66 12.99 2.11
C LYS A 157 -10.39 12.64 1.34
N VAL A 158 -9.60 11.70 1.84
CA VAL A 158 -8.37 11.28 1.16
C VAL A 158 -8.70 10.64 -0.18
N PHE A 159 -9.69 9.75 -0.21
CA PHE A 159 -10.16 9.08 -1.42
C PHE A 159 -10.67 10.09 -2.46
N GLU A 160 -11.48 11.07 -2.06
CA GLU A 160 -12.01 12.11 -2.95
C GLU A 160 -10.90 12.94 -3.60
N VAL A 161 -9.87 13.35 -2.86
CA VAL A 161 -8.72 14.07 -3.43
C VAL A 161 -7.95 13.19 -4.43
N VAL A 162 -7.69 11.92 -4.09
CA VAL A 162 -6.98 11.00 -4.98
C VAL A 162 -7.76 10.79 -6.28
N MET A 163 -9.08 10.60 -6.19
CA MET A 163 -9.93 10.41 -7.38
C MET A 163 -10.08 11.69 -8.21
N ARG A 164 -10.09 12.87 -7.58
CA ARG A 164 -10.13 14.18 -8.25
C ARG A 164 -8.91 14.39 -9.14
N HIS A 165 -7.75 13.95 -8.70
CA HIS A 165 -6.47 14.10 -9.41
C HIS A 165 -5.90 12.76 -9.87
N ARG A 166 -6.76 11.81 -10.22
CA ARG A 166 -6.40 10.42 -10.55
C ARG A 166 -5.32 10.29 -11.62
N GLU A 167 -5.22 11.25 -12.53
CA GLU A 167 -4.21 11.31 -13.59
C GLU A 167 -2.80 11.62 -13.09
N TRP A 168 -2.65 12.06 -11.83
CA TRP A 168 -1.36 12.29 -11.17
C TRP A 168 -0.91 11.12 -10.30
N PHE A 169 -1.77 10.12 -10.14
CA PHE A 169 -1.54 8.96 -9.30
C PHE A 169 -1.54 7.69 -10.13
N ASP A 170 -0.75 6.71 -9.70
CA ASP A 170 -0.98 5.35 -10.13
C ASP A 170 -2.18 4.79 -9.35
N VAL A 171 -3.38 4.97 -9.92
CA VAL A 171 -4.64 4.56 -9.30
C VAL A 171 -4.71 3.07 -9.00
N THR A 172 -3.91 2.25 -9.68
CA THR A 172 -3.86 0.80 -9.46
C THR A 172 -3.39 0.45 -8.05
N LEU A 173 -2.72 1.37 -7.38
CA LEU A 173 -2.16 1.18 -6.05
C LEU A 173 -3.07 1.70 -4.94
N VAL A 174 -4.12 2.46 -5.27
CA VAL A 174 -5.06 3.02 -4.29
C VAL A 174 -5.61 1.94 -3.35
N PRO A 175 -6.05 0.76 -3.84
CA PRO A 175 -6.50 -0.31 -2.95
C PRO A 175 -5.44 -0.72 -1.91
N SER A 176 -4.17 -0.82 -2.31
CA SER A 176 -3.06 -1.18 -1.43
C SER A 176 -2.79 -0.11 -0.38
N PHE A 177 -2.92 1.17 -0.72
CA PHE A 177 -2.70 2.24 0.24
C PHE A 177 -3.84 2.41 1.24
N MET A 178 -5.07 2.14 0.82
CA MET A 178 -6.22 2.15 1.73
C MET A 178 -6.08 1.11 2.85
N LEU A 179 -5.24 0.08 2.68
CA LEU A 179 -4.92 -0.88 3.75
C LEU A 179 -4.20 -0.26 4.96
N TYR A 180 -3.62 0.93 4.81
CA TYR A 180 -3.02 1.67 5.92
C TYR A 180 -4.02 2.47 6.75
N MET A 181 -5.25 2.59 6.26
CA MET A 181 -6.29 3.34 6.90
C MET A 181 -7.11 2.44 7.83
N GLU A 182 -7.95 3.07 8.65
CA GLU A 182 -8.82 2.35 9.57
C GLU A 182 -9.89 1.58 8.79
N HIS A 183 -9.92 0.25 8.98
CA HIS A 183 -10.74 -0.67 8.18
C HIS A 183 -12.22 -0.25 8.07
N GLN A 184 -12.85 0.15 9.18
CA GLN A 184 -14.26 0.55 9.15
C GLN A 184 -14.49 1.85 8.38
N SER A 185 -13.56 2.80 8.49
CA SER A 185 -13.57 4.04 7.71
C SER A 185 -13.45 3.74 6.21
N VAL A 186 -12.51 2.87 5.83
CA VAL A 186 -12.32 2.38 4.45
C VAL A 186 -13.60 1.74 3.91
N VAL A 187 -14.12 0.72 4.59
CA VAL A 187 -15.34 0.03 4.16
C VAL A 187 -16.49 1.01 3.95
N THR A 188 -16.69 1.94 4.90
CA THR A 188 -17.76 2.95 4.81
C THR A 188 -17.60 3.84 3.57
N THR A 189 -16.39 4.35 3.33
CA THR A 189 -16.08 5.17 2.15
C THR A 189 -16.32 4.40 0.85
N LEU A 190 -15.84 3.16 0.74
CA LEU A 190 -15.96 2.39 -0.51
C LEU A 190 -17.42 2.11 -0.87
N TYR A 191 -18.26 1.77 0.12
CA TYR A 191 -19.69 1.54 -0.13
C TYR A 191 -20.45 2.81 -0.53
N LYS A 192 -20.02 4.00 -0.08
CA LYS A 192 -20.56 5.29 -0.54
C LYS A 192 -20.30 5.50 -2.04
N HIS A 193 -19.12 5.10 -2.51
CA HIS A 193 -18.64 5.34 -3.88
C HIS A 193 -18.93 4.21 -4.87
N LEU A 194 -19.54 3.11 -4.42
CA LEU A 194 -19.87 1.95 -5.27
C LEU A 194 -20.85 2.27 -6.41
N ASN A 195 -21.67 3.31 -6.24
CA ASN A 195 -22.66 3.78 -7.21
C ASN A 195 -22.33 5.19 -7.74
N ASP A 196 -21.08 5.64 -7.63
CA ASP A 196 -20.65 6.93 -8.18
C ASP A 196 -20.93 7.00 -9.69
N THR A 197 -21.11 8.19 -10.26
CA THR A 197 -21.32 8.35 -11.70
C THR A 197 -20.08 8.02 -12.54
N SER A 198 -18.89 8.25 -11.98
CA SER A 198 -17.60 7.95 -12.59
C SER A 198 -17.30 6.45 -12.51
N PHE A 199 -17.13 5.81 -13.67
CA PHE A 199 -16.70 4.40 -13.72
C PHE A 199 -15.40 4.18 -12.95
N TYR A 200 -14.41 5.06 -13.08
CA TYR A 200 -13.13 4.93 -12.37
C TYR A 200 -13.31 4.90 -10.84
N VAL A 201 -14.21 5.72 -10.31
CA VAL A 201 -14.49 5.77 -8.87
C VAL A 201 -15.16 4.47 -8.42
N ARG A 202 -16.18 4.01 -9.17
CA ARG A 202 -16.84 2.73 -8.89
C ARG A 202 -15.88 1.54 -8.98
N ASP A 203 -15.01 1.54 -9.99
CA ASP A 203 -14.02 0.48 -10.26
C ASP A 203 -13.04 0.33 -9.09
N ILE A 204 -12.40 1.43 -8.67
CA ILE A 204 -11.51 1.42 -7.51
C ILE A 204 -12.27 1.03 -6.25
N ALA A 205 -13.49 1.55 -6.07
CA ALA A 205 -14.32 1.21 -4.91
C ALA A 205 -14.61 -0.30 -4.85
N LEU A 206 -15.01 -0.90 -5.96
CA LEU A 206 -15.37 -2.32 -6.06
C LEU A 206 -14.16 -3.22 -5.84
N ASN A 207 -13.04 -2.96 -6.51
CA ASN A 207 -11.83 -3.77 -6.36
C ASN A 207 -11.26 -3.67 -4.94
N THR A 208 -11.35 -2.49 -4.31
CA THR A 208 -10.92 -2.36 -2.91
C THR A 208 -11.89 -3.09 -1.97
N ILE A 209 -13.21 -3.05 -2.19
CA ILE A 209 -14.19 -3.86 -1.42
C ILE A 209 -13.84 -5.34 -1.51
N ALA A 210 -13.53 -5.83 -2.71
CA ALA A 210 -13.18 -7.22 -2.91
C ALA A 210 -11.96 -7.65 -2.09
N LEU A 211 -11.01 -6.73 -1.88
CA LEU A 211 -9.82 -6.90 -1.07
C LEU A 211 -10.09 -6.82 0.45
N VAL A 212 -10.85 -5.83 0.91
CA VAL A 212 -10.93 -5.50 2.35
C VAL A 212 -12.19 -6.00 3.07
N ASP A 213 -13.33 -6.17 2.37
CA ASP A 213 -14.58 -6.68 2.96
C ASP A 213 -14.79 -8.14 2.56
N THR A 214 -14.22 -9.06 3.33
CA THR A 214 -14.32 -10.52 3.09
C THR A 214 -15.65 -11.15 3.53
N THR A 215 -16.65 -10.33 3.89
CA THR A 215 -17.99 -10.81 4.29
C THR A 215 -18.88 -11.09 3.08
N THR A 216 -20.06 -11.67 3.34
CA THR A 216 -21.11 -11.87 2.33
C THR A 216 -21.63 -10.55 1.77
N ARG A 217 -21.51 -9.43 2.50
CA ARG A 217 -21.83 -8.10 2.00
C ARG A 217 -20.87 -7.69 0.86
N GLY A 218 -19.58 -7.96 1.04
CA GLY A 218 -18.57 -7.78 0.00
C GLY A 218 -18.83 -8.65 -1.22
N ASP A 219 -19.14 -9.94 -1.01
CA ASP A 219 -19.50 -10.87 -2.10
C ASP A 219 -20.72 -10.35 -2.87
N SER A 220 -21.75 -9.91 -2.15
CA SER A 220 -22.99 -9.40 -2.73
C SER A 220 -22.74 -8.14 -3.56
N ALA A 221 -21.85 -7.25 -3.12
CA ALA A 221 -21.49 -6.04 -3.87
C ALA A 221 -20.83 -6.38 -5.21
N VAL A 222 -19.87 -7.32 -5.20
CA VAL A 222 -19.17 -7.78 -6.41
C VAL A 222 -20.11 -8.48 -7.38
N ILE A 223 -20.95 -9.39 -6.88
CA ILE A 223 -21.95 -10.09 -7.70
C ILE A 223 -22.97 -9.11 -8.28
N THR A 224 -23.40 -8.11 -7.49
CA THR A 224 -24.31 -7.08 -7.98
C THR A 224 -23.69 -6.31 -9.13
N ALA A 225 -22.43 -5.86 -9.00
CA ALA A 225 -21.71 -5.17 -10.06
C ALA A 225 -21.61 -6.02 -11.35
N LEU A 226 -21.26 -7.31 -11.23
CA LEU A 226 -21.23 -8.24 -12.37
C LEU A 226 -22.59 -8.28 -13.11
N ASN A 227 -23.67 -8.28 -12.35
CA ASN A 227 -25.02 -8.41 -12.91
C ASN A 227 -25.53 -7.10 -13.53
N THR A 228 -25.25 -5.95 -12.91
CA THR A 228 -25.91 -4.68 -13.23
C THR A 228 -25.07 -3.71 -14.05
N TRP A 229 -23.75 -3.82 -14.05
CA TRP A 229 -22.89 -2.86 -14.77
C TRP A 229 -22.99 -3.05 -16.30
N PRO A 230 -22.70 -2.00 -17.10
CA PRO A 230 -22.54 -2.12 -18.54
C PRO A 230 -21.52 -3.19 -18.91
N THR A 231 -21.74 -3.90 -20.02
CA THR A 231 -20.89 -5.04 -20.44
C THR A 231 -19.39 -4.71 -20.43
N GLU A 232 -19.00 -3.55 -20.95
CA GLU A 232 -17.59 -3.12 -20.99
C GLU A 232 -16.97 -2.94 -19.59
N GLU A 233 -17.78 -2.54 -18.61
CA GLU A 233 -17.37 -2.30 -17.23
C GLU A 233 -17.34 -3.59 -16.39
N LYS A 234 -17.99 -4.67 -16.84
CA LYS A 234 -18.03 -5.95 -16.11
C LYS A 234 -16.66 -6.59 -15.94
N LYS A 235 -15.66 -6.20 -16.77
CA LYS A 235 -14.27 -6.64 -16.59
C LYS A 235 -13.78 -6.38 -15.17
N SER A 236 -14.06 -5.20 -14.63
CA SER A 236 -13.71 -4.83 -13.26
C SER A 236 -14.40 -5.70 -12.21
N ALA A 237 -15.68 -6.02 -12.42
CA ALA A 237 -16.39 -6.92 -11.52
C ALA A 237 -15.82 -8.35 -11.57
N ILE A 238 -15.36 -8.81 -12.73
CA ILE A 238 -14.72 -10.11 -12.88
C ILE A 238 -13.35 -10.13 -12.20
N VAL A 239 -12.54 -9.08 -12.33
CA VAL A 239 -11.28 -8.92 -11.58
C VAL A 239 -11.55 -8.92 -10.06
N ALA A 240 -12.56 -8.19 -9.61
CA ALA A 240 -12.97 -8.20 -8.21
C ALA A 240 -13.39 -9.61 -7.74
N LEU A 241 -14.07 -10.41 -8.58
CA LEU A 241 -14.41 -11.81 -8.25
C LEU A 241 -13.17 -12.70 -8.08
N GLN A 242 -12.09 -12.47 -8.85
CA GLN A 242 -10.85 -13.25 -8.73
C GLN A 242 -10.27 -13.17 -7.31
N MET A 243 -10.43 -12.03 -6.65
CA MET A 243 -9.96 -11.81 -5.27
C MET A 243 -10.83 -12.58 -4.24
N ARG A 244 -12.02 -13.06 -4.64
CA ARG A 244 -12.99 -13.74 -3.77
C ARG A 244 -12.81 -15.27 -3.79
N THR A 245 -11.78 -15.74 -3.09
CA THR A 245 -11.40 -17.17 -3.01
C THR A 245 -12.47 -18.17 -2.55
N LYS A 246 -13.62 -17.71 -2.03
CA LYS A 246 -14.74 -18.54 -1.58
C LYS A 246 -15.86 -18.69 -2.60
N LEU A 247 -15.84 -17.93 -3.70
CA LEU A 247 -16.87 -17.96 -4.73
C LEU A 247 -16.51 -18.98 -5.80
N ARG A 248 -17.51 -19.74 -6.26
CA ARG A 248 -17.36 -20.66 -7.40
C ARG A 248 -17.58 -19.87 -8.69
N LEU A 249 -16.49 -19.56 -9.39
CA LEU A 249 -16.51 -18.59 -10.48
C LEU A 249 -17.25 -19.12 -11.71
N LYS A 250 -17.21 -20.42 -11.99
CA LYS A 250 -17.95 -21.03 -13.11
C LYS A 250 -19.42 -20.66 -13.08
N GLN A 251 -20.09 -20.83 -11.93
CA GLN A 251 -21.53 -20.58 -11.81
C GLN A 251 -21.88 -19.10 -12.06
N LEU A 252 -20.97 -18.19 -11.71
CA LEU A 252 -21.16 -16.75 -11.87
C LEU A 252 -20.80 -16.27 -13.28
N LEU A 253 -19.80 -16.89 -13.92
CA LEU A 253 -19.21 -16.41 -15.18
C LEU A 253 -19.76 -17.13 -16.43
N GLU A 254 -20.34 -18.32 -16.29
CA GLU A 254 -20.95 -19.09 -17.39
C GLU A 254 -21.93 -18.27 -18.25
N PRO A 255 -22.81 -17.39 -17.69
CA PRO A 255 -23.70 -16.56 -18.51
C PRO A 255 -22.98 -15.57 -19.43
N TYR A 256 -21.71 -15.25 -19.15
CA TYR A 256 -20.94 -14.18 -19.80
C TYR A 256 -19.88 -14.70 -20.78
N VAL A 257 -19.59 -16.01 -20.82
CA VAL A 257 -18.49 -16.57 -21.65
C VAL A 257 -18.63 -16.33 -23.15
N LYS A 258 -19.86 -16.11 -23.63
CA LYS A 258 -20.12 -15.81 -25.05
C LYS A 258 -19.89 -14.35 -25.43
N GLN A 259 -19.58 -13.49 -24.46
CA GLN A 259 -19.33 -12.06 -24.69
C GLN A 259 -17.85 -11.87 -25.06
N PRO A 260 -17.51 -11.57 -26.33
CA PRO A 260 -16.12 -11.56 -26.77
C PRO A 260 -15.25 -10.59 -25.97
N VAL A 261 -15.83 -9.46 -25.56
CA VAL A 261 -15.13 -8.44 -24.80
C VAL A 261 -14.75 -8.88 -23.39
N LEU A 262 -15.41 -9.91 -22.84
CA LEU A 262 -15.13 -10.44 -21.51
C LEU A 262 -14.31 -11.74 -21.54
N HIS A 263 -14.07 -12.31 -22.72
CA HIS A 263 -13.42 -13.62 -22.88
C HIS A 263 -12.11 -13.73 -22.11
N GLU A 264 -11.18 -12.80 -22.35
CA GLU A 264 -9.85 -12.82 -21.75
C GLU A 264 -9.89 -12.77 -20.21
N VAL A 265 -10.70 -11.86 -19.64
CA VAL A 265 -10.76 -11.68 -18.18
C VAL A 265 -11.52 -12.82 -17.49
N ILE A 266 -12.52 -13.44 -18.17
CA ILE A 266 -13.22 -14.62 -17.66
C ILE A 266 -12.29 -15.83 -17.67
N ALA A 267 -11.56 -16.05 -18.77
CA ALA A 267 -10.56 -17.12 -18.89
C ALA A 267 -9.53 -17.01 -17.77
N GLU A 268 -8.91 -15.84 -17.60
CA GLU A 268 -7.95 -15.57 -16.55
C GLU A 268 -8.56 -15.84 -15.16
N ALA A 269 -9.78 -15.36 -14.90
CA ALA A 269 -10.42 -15.53 -13.60
C ALA A 269 -10.63 -17.00 -13.22
N LEU A 270 -11.11 -17.79 -14.17
CA LEU A 270 -11.38 -19.21 -13.95
C LEU A 270 -10.09 -20.00 -13.76
N TYR A 271 -9.01 -19.68 -14.49
CA TYR A 271 -7.70 -20.32 -14.31
C TYR A 271 -7.06 -19.98 -12.95
N LEU A 272 -7.18 -18.73 -12.52
CA LEU A 272 -6.64 -18.26 -11.24
C LEU A 272 -7.47 -18.73 -10.03
N SER A 273 -8.68 -19.24 -10.26
CA SER A 273 -9.53 -19.79 -9.20
C SER A 273 -8.84 -20.90 -8.40
N SER A 274 -9.19 -20.94 -7.11
CA SER A 274 -8.82 -22.01 -6.18
C SER A 274 -9.63 -23.30 -6.38
N TYR A 275 -10.73 -23.24 -7.15
CA TYR A 275 -11.58 -24.39 -7.44
C TYR A 275 -11.15 -25.06 -8.75
N TRP A 276 -10.88 -26.37 -8.69
CA TRP A 276 -10.43 -27.13 -9.84
C TRP A 276 -11.51 -27.19 -10.96
N GLU A 277 -12.79 -27.16 -10.59
CA GLU A 277 -13.91 -27.15 -11.53
C GLU A 277 -13.94 -25.90 -12.41
N ASP A 278 -13.47 -24.76 -11.88
CA ASP A 278 -13.38 -23.50 -12.60
C ASP A 278 -12.27 -23.59 -13.66
N GLY A 279 -11.09 -24.13 -13.30
CA GLY A 279 -10.00 -24.37 -14.24
C GLY A 279 -10.36 -25.37 -15.34
N ALA A 280 -11.00 -26.49 -14.97
CA ALA A 280 -11.48 -27.49 -15.92
C ALA A 280 -12.57 -26.94 -16.87
N TYR A 281 -13.30 -25.90 -16.44
CA TYR A 281 -14.24 -25.19 -17.29
C TYR A 281 -13.53 -24.20 -18.21
N ALA A 282 -12.50 -23.50 -17.73
CA ALA A 282 -11.65 -22.64 -18.57
C ALA A 282 -11.06 -23.41 -19.77
N ASP A 283 -10.59 -24.64 -19.54
CA ASP A 283 -10.04 -25.53 -20.57
C ASP A 283 -11.03 -25.85 -21.70
N GLN A 284 -12.34 -25.72 -21.48
CA GLN A 284 -13.36 -26.05 -22.48
C GLN A 284 -13.56 -24.94 -23.51
N PHE A 285 -13.19 -23.70 -23.21
CA PHE A 285 -13.40 -22.57 -24.12
C PHE A 285 -12.17 -21.68 -24.34
N CYS A 286 -11.06 -21.93 -23.63
CA CYS A 286 -9.78 -21.27 -23.89
C CYS A 286 -8.98 -22.01 -24.97
N THR A 287 -8.19 -21.26 -25.74
CA THR A 287 -7.24 -21.81 -26.70
C THR A 287 -5.98 -22.32 -25.99
N LYS A 288 -5.25 -23.24 -26.64
CA LYS A 288 -4.01 -23.81 -26.10
C LYS A 288 -2.93 -22.76 -25.77
N GLY A 289 -2.90 -21.63 -26.49
CA GLY A 289 -1.96 -20.53 -26.23
C GLY A 289 -2.29 -19.72 -24.97
N GLU A 290 -3.58 -19.52 -24.70
CA GLU A 290 -4.08 -18.85 -23.49
C GLU A 290 -3.78 -19.66 -22.23
N HIS A 291 -3.93 -20.98 -22.29
CA HIS A 291 -3.64 -21.88 -21.17
C HIS A 291 -2.20 -21.72 -20.63
N VAL A 292 -1.20 -21.62 -21.52
CA VAL A 292 0.21 -21.48 -21.11
C VAL A 292 0.41 -20.15 -20.37
N MET A 293 -0.10 -19.05 -20.92
CA MET A 293 0.03 -17.72 -20.32
C MET A 293 -0.57 -17.65 -18.91
N TYR A 294 -1.79 -18.16 -18.71
CA TYR A 294 -2.46 -18.07 -17.42
C TYR A 294 -1.85 -19.00 -16.36
N SER A 295 -1.28 -20.13 -16.78
CA SER A 295 -0.57 -21.02 -15.85
C SER A 295 0.67 -20.37 -15.23
N GLU A 296 1.42 -19.58 -16.00
CA GLU A 296 2.59 -18.84 -15.50
C GLU A 296 2.19 -17.69 -14.55
N LYS A 297 1.05 -17.05 -14.79
CA LYS A 297 0.54 -15.98 -13.91
C LYS A 297 0.02 -16.48 -12.57
N LYS A 298 -0.46 -17.73 -12.50
CA LYS A 298 -1.09 -18.30 -11.30
C LYS A 298 -0.18 -18.32 -10.09
N ASP A 299 1.08 -18.69 -10.27
CA ASP A 299 2.05 -18.77 -9.17
C ASP A 299 2.36 -17.39 -8.57
N TRP A 300 2.44 -16.35 -9.41
CA TRP A 300 2.65 -14.96 -8.98
C TRP A 300 1.41 -14.38 -8.29
N HIS A 301 0.22 -14.57 -8.86
CA HIS A 301 -1.02 -14.03 -8.32
C HIS A 301 -1.37 -14.60 -6.94
N LEU A 302 -1.18 -15.91 -6.75
CA LEU A 302 -1.40 -16.57 -5.46
C LEU A 302 -0.41 -16.07 -4.39
N LEU A 303 0.82 -15.74 -4.78
CA LEU A 303 1.82 -15.14 -3.88
C LEU A 303 1.42 -13.71 -3.48
N GLU A 304 1.00 -12.88 -4.42
CA GLU A 304 0.56 -11.50 -4.16
C GLU A 304 -0.67 -11.45 -3.23
N LEU A 305 -1.71 -12.23 -3.54
CA LEU A 305 -2.91 -12.32 -2.71
C LEU A 305 -2.60 -12.84 -1.30
N LYS A 306 -1.66 -13.79 -1.17
CA LYS A 306 -1.24 -14.32 0.13
C LYS A 306 -0.51 -13.25 0.95
N VAL A 307 0.39 -12.48 0.33
CA VAL A 307 1.09 -11.36 0.99
C VAL A 307 0.11 -10.29 1.44
N LEU A 308 -0.81 -9.87 0.56
CA LEU A 308 -1.83 -8.87 0.88
C LEU A 308 -2.76 -9.33 2.02
N ARG A 309 -3.20 -10.60 1.98
CA ARG A 309 -4.04 -11.18 3.03
C ARG A 309 -3.31 -11.25 4.37
N GLN A 310 -2.04 -11.66 4.36
CA GLN A 310 -1.24 -11.69 5.58
C GLN A 310 -1.11 -10.29 6.20
N GLN A 311 -0.95 -9.26 5.37
CA GLN A 311 -0.89 -7.88 5.82
C GLN A 311 -2.21 -7.36 6.40
N LEU A 312 -3.34 -7.84 5.90
CA LEU A 312 -4.69 -7.41 6.29
C LEU A 312 -5.22 -8.06 7.57
N PHE A 313 -4.83 -9.32 7.83
CA PHE A 313 -5.50 -10.15 8.86
C PHE A 313 -4.59 -10.62 10.00
N ASP A 314 -3.26 -10.45 9.92
CA ASP A 314 -2.33 -10.79 11.02
C ASP A 314 -2.10 -9.62 12.00
N ASN A 315 -3.03 -8.65 12.06
CA ASN A 315 -3.02 -7.56 13.06
C ASN A 315 -3.83 -7.92 14.30
#